data_AF-A0AAI9Y3C3-F1
#
_entry.id   AF-A0AAI9Y3C3-F1
#
_cell.length_a   1.000
_cell.length_b   1.000
_cell.length_c   1.000
_cell.angle_alpha   90.00
_cell.angle_beta   90.00
_cell.angle_gamma   90.00
#
_symmetry.space_group_name_H-M   'P 1'
#
loop_
_entity.id
_entity.type
_entity.pdbx_description
1 polymer ?
#
loop_
_entity_poly.entity_id
_entity_poly.type
_entity_poly.pdbx_seq_one_letter_code
_entity_poly.pdbx_strand_id
1 'polypeptide(L)'
;MEKLRSVFWQATPKYNAVRTSQSDDDDQQEGMEEKLRSELAALESNVWCLRASLLITIVALLLVTIFAVVDRVSYDKASLNCGKGHIGSDPNGFVPPGELSLPLVRYFVVKSRWNSLAYKEALGIGEPPRWTLFDSTSPYYIEEDTFYDLNKTKMMAKRLKSLHNSSNVLVNGNFADWKKPDGTVAKLPAYYSTVSYRQTYIIRSFHQMHCLISIAEEYGHRANNVSSQWAPKHIAHCLNAIREAIMCLADATPMTYVNGFAVGHVTDDQQFMCRDWSALRKWANDPVRGIRYKNIAPEGAGYDNNTEILPFPELSELEKVGLA
;
A
#
# COMPACT_ATOMS: atom_id res chain seq x y z
N MET A 1 15.12 38.82 -47.60
CA MET A 1 16.36 39.07 -46.83
C MET A 1 16.93 40.47 -47.01
N GLU A 2 16.40 41.33 -47.87
CA GLU A 2 16.90 42.73 -48.02
C GLU A 2 16.33 43.72 -46.98
N LYS A 3 15.19 43.45 -46.35
CA LYS A 3 14.57 44.37 -45.37
C LYS A 3 15.22 44.38 -43.97
N LEU A 4 16.18 43.49 -43.69
CA LEU A 4 16.89 43.45 -42.40
C LEU A 4 18.31 44.07 -42.47
N ARG A 5 18.80 44.41 -43.67
CA ARG A 5 20.14 45.02 -43.85
C ARG A 5 20.19 46.51 -43.49
N SER A 6 19.06 47.22 -43.50
CA SER A 6 19.01 48.68 -43.34
C SER A 6 18.89 49.18 -41.89
N VAL A 7 18.69 48.29 -40.90
CA VAL A 7 18.45 48.71 -39.50
C VAL A 7 19.75 48.79 -38.68
N PHE A 8 20.83 48.13 -39.10
CA PHE A 8 22.06 48.01 -38.31
C PHE A 8 23.34 48.53 -38.99
N TRP A 9 23.23 49.20 -40.15
CA TRP A 9 24.38 49.73 -40.87
C TRP A 9 24.43 51.26 -40.79
N GLN A 10 25.22 51.81 -39.86
CA GLN A 10 25.70 53.19 -39.94
C GLN A 10 26.90 53.22 -40.90
N ALA A 11 26.86 54.13 -41.87
CA ALA A 11 27.93 54.33 -42.84
C ALA A 11 29.23 54.78 -42.15
N THR A 12 30.34 54.10 -42.44
CA THR A 12 31.69 54.49 -42.00
C THR A 12 32.21 55.69 -42.83
N PRO A 13 33.15 56.49 -42.30
CA PRO A 13 33.58 57.75 -42.90
C PRO A 13 34.34 57.54 -44.21
N LYS A 14 34.13 58.45 -45.18
CA LYS A 14 34.92 58.53 -46.42
C LYS A 14 36.39 58.79 -46.08
N TYR A 15 37.27 57.84 -46.40
CA TYR A 15 38.70 58.09 -46.46
C TYR A 15 39.02 58.97 -47.69
N ASN A 16 39.75 60.06 -47.46
CA ASN A 16 40.13 61.01 -48.49
C ASN A 16 41.07 60.35 -49.51
N ALA A 17 40.81 60.64 -50.79
CA ALA A 17 41.59 60.16 -51.92
C ALA A 17 43.07 60.57 -51.81
N VAL A 18 43.96 59.59 -51.73
CA VAL A 18 45.39 59.78 -51.92
C VAL A 18 45.66 59.67 -53.42
N ARG A 19 46.12 60.77 -54.00
CA ARG A 19 46.53 60.89 -55.40
C ARG A 19 47.93 60.31 -55.52
N THR A 20 48.10 59.19 -56.23
CA THR A 20 49.41 58.71 -56.67
C THR A 20 49.40 58.46 -58.16
N SER A 21 50.43 59.02 -58.80
CA SER A 21 50.76 58.93 -60.21
C SER A 21 51.06 57.50 -60.65
N GLN A 22 50.69 57.21 -61.90
CA GLN A 22 50.99 55.97 -62.65
C GLN A 22 52.47 55.54 -62.53
N SER A 23 52.69 54.28 -62.14
CA SER A 23 53.77 53.44 -62.67
C SER A 23 53.53 51.96 -62.31
N ASP A 24 53.21 51.17 -63.33
CA ASP A 24 53.58 49.77 -63.63
C ASP A 24 53.86 48.75 -62.51
N ASP A 25 53.13 48.78 -61.39
CA ASP A 25 53.05 47.68 -60.41
C ASP A 25 51.59 47.24 -60.13
N ASP A 26 50.65 47.62 -61.02
CA ASP A 26 49.20 47.49 -60.80
C ASP A 26 48.72 46.02 -60.70
N ASP A 27 49.33 45.08 -61.44
CA ASP A 27 48.80 43.70 -61.51
C ASP A 27 49.04 42.88 -60.22
N GLN A 28 50.14 43.09 -59.50
CA GLN A 28 50.43 42.35 -58.26
C GLN A 28 49.72 42.94 -57.04
N GLN A 29 49.55 44.26 -57.01
CA GLN A 29 48.90 44.94 -55.91
C GLN A 29 47.37 44.78 -55.96
N GLU A 30 46.78 44.75 -57.16
CA GLU A 30 45.35 44.48 -57.35
C GLU A 30 44.99 43.03 -56.96
N GLY A 31 45.81 42.04 -57.34
CA GLY A 31 45.62 40.64 -56.93
C GLY A 31 45.78 40.39 -55.42
N MET A 32 46.67 41.13 -54.75
CA MET A 32 46.84 41.07 -53.30
C MET A 32 45.67 41.75 -52.57
N GLU A 33 45.18 42.89 -53.05
CA GLU A 33 43.97 43.53 -52.51
C GLU A 33 42.73 42.67 -52.70
N GLU A 34 42.56 42.04 -53.87
CA GLU A 34 41.42 41.17 -54.15
C GLU A 34 41.44 39.93 -53.25
N LYS A 35 42.63 39.35 -53.02
CA LYS A 35 42.81 38.25 -52.07
C LYS A 35 42.48 38.69 -50.65
N LEU A 36 42.96 39.85 -50.19
CA LEU A 36 42.67 40.37 -48.85
C LEU A 36 41.17 40.64 -48.66
N ARG A 37 40.49 41.17 -49.68
CA ARG A 37 39.03 41.38 -49.69
C ARG A 37 38.27 40.06 -49.61
N SER A 38 38.74 39.01 -50.30
CA SER A 38 38.14 37.68 -50.25
C SER A 38 38.30 37.04 -48.86
N GLU A 39 39.48 37.17 -48.24
CA GLU A 39 39.76 36.65 -46.90
C GLU A 39 39.00 37.43 -45.83
N LEU A 40 38.90 38.76 -45.97
CA LEU A 40 38.10 39.60 -45.08
C LEU A 40 36.61 39.25 -45.17
N ALA A 41 36.07 39.04 -46.38
CA ALA A 41 34.68 38.63 -46.58
C ALA A 41 34.41 37.24 -45.96
N ALA A 42 35.35 36.30 -46.08
CA ALA A 42 35.26 34.99 -45.44
C ALA A 42 35.32 35.10 -43.91
N LEU A 43 36.19 35.97 -43.38
CA LEU A 43 36.30 36.22 -41.95
C LEU A 43 35.03 36.86 -41.38
N GLU A 44 34.46 37.85 -42.08
CA GLU A 44 33.18 38.47 -41.70
C GLU A 44 32.03 37.46 -41.73
N SER A 45 31.99 36.57 -42.73
CA SER A 45 31.01 35.47 -42.80
C SER A 45 31.15 34.51 -41.61
N ASN A 46 32.38 34.11 -41.27
CA ASN A 46 32.64 33.23 -40.14
C ASN A 46 32.27 33.88 -38.79
N VAL A 47 32.60 35.16 -38.61
CA VAL A 47 32.21 35.92 -37.41
C VAL A 47 30.69 36.04 -37.33
N TRP A 48 30.00 36.22 -38.45
CA TRP A 48 28.54 36.22 -38.49
C TRP A 48 27.96 34.86 -38.08
N CYS A 49 28.48 33.76 -38.61
CA CYS A 49 28.07 32.39 -38.24
C CYS A 49 28.30 32.12 -36.74
N LEU A 50 29.43 32.55 -36.19
CA LEU A 50 29.73 32.42 -34.75
C LEU A 50 28.77 33.25 -33.89
N ARG A 51 28.47 34.49 -34.28
CA ARG A 51 27.48 35.33 -33.58
C ARG A 51 26.08 34.74 -33.64
N ALA A 52 25.68 34.19 -34.79
CA ALA A 52 24.40 33.52 -34.97
C ALA A 52 24.32 32.23 -34.11
N SER A 53 25.40 31.44 -34.08
CA SER A 53 25.49 30.24 -33.23
C SER A 53 25.44 30.58 -31.74
N LEU A 54 26.12 31.65 -31.32
CA LEU A 54 26.07 32.15 -29.94
C LEU A 54 24.66 32.63 -29.58
N LEU A 55 23.97 33.32 -30.49
CA LEU A 55 22.58 33.73 -30.29
C LEU A 55 21.64 32.52 -30.17
N ILE A 56 21.79 31.52 -31.04
CA ILE A 56 20.97 30.29 -31.01
C ILE A 56 21.20 29.53 -29.70
N THR A 57 22.45 29.40 -29.25
CA THR A 57 22.78 28.72 -27.98
C THR A 57 22.24 29.47 -26.76
N ILE A 58 22.33 30.81 -26.74
CA ILE A 58 21.72 31.63 -25.69
C ILE A 58 20.20 31.47 -25.68
N VAL A 59 19.55 31.50 -26.86
CA VAL A 59 18.09 31.29 -26.96
C VAL A 59 17.71 29.88 -26.52
N ALA A 60 18.47 28.86 -26.89
CA ALA A 60 18.23 27.48 -26.46
C ALA A 60 18.38 27.32 -24.94
N LEU A 61 19.41 27.92 -24.34
CA LEU A 61 19.59 27.93 -22.88
C LEU A 61 18.45 28.68 -22.18
N LEU A 62 18.03 29.84 -22.70
CA LEU A 62 16.89 30.57 -22.18
C LEU A 62 15.61 29.72 -22.27
N LEU A 63 15.36 29.07 -23.40
CA LEU A 63 14.22 28.16 -23.54
C LEU A 63 14.30 27.00 -22.55
N VAL A 64 15.45 26.34 -22.38
CA VAL A 64 15.63 25.26 -21.39
C VAL A 64 15.40 25.77 -19.96
N THR A 65 15.91 26.97 -19.61
CA THR A 65 15.66 27.55 -18.29
C THR A 65 14.19 27.94 -18.10
N ILE A 66 13.54 28.48 -19.12
CA ILE A 66 12.10 28.78 -19.10
C ILE A 66 11.31 27.48 -18.98
N PHE A 67 11.62 26.42 -19.74
CA PHE A 67 10.98 25.12 -19.59
C PHE A 67 11.23 24.53 -18.20
N ALA A 68 12.45 24.58 -17.65
CA ALA A 68 12.72 24.07 -16.31
C ALA A 68 12.02 24.88 -15.20
N VAL A 69 11.88 26.20 -15.37
CA VAL A 69 11.15 27.07 -14.44
C VAL A 69 9.64 26.92 -14.62
N VAL A 70 9.12 26.84 -15.85
CA VAL A 70 7.70 26.62 -16.15
C VAL A 70 7.29 25.20 -15.75
N ASP A 71 8.15 24.20 -15.91
CA ASP A 71 7.90 22.86 -15.38
C ASP A 71 7.88 22.90 -13.86
N ARG A 72 8.81 23.60 -13.18
CA ARG A 72 8.74 23.82 -11.72
C ARG A 72 7.48 24.55 -11.29
N VAL A 73 7.09 25.62 -11.99
CA VAL A 73 5.92 26.45 -11.67
C VAL A 73 4.61 25.75 -12.02
N SER A 74 4.58 24.93 -13.08
CA SER A 74 3.48 24.02 -13.38
C SER A 74 3.44 22.88 -12.38
N TYR A 75 4.57 22.41 -11.86
CA TYR A 75 4.61 21.44 -10.76
C TYR A 75 4.02 22.06 -9.50
N ASP A 76 4.37 23.30 -9.16
CA ASP A 76 3.81 24.01 -8.00
C ASP A 76 2.32 24.37 -8.20
N LYS A 77 1.88 24.77 -9.40
CA LYS A 77 0.47 25.05 -9.68
C LYS A 77 -0.39 23.80 -9.86
N ALA A 78 0.15 22.70 -10.39
CA ALA A 78 -0.51 21.39 -10.40
C ALA A 78 -0.56 20.79 -8.98
N SER A 79 0.46 21.04 -8.16
CA SER A 79 0.46 20.71 -6.73
C SER A 79 -0.66 21.46 -5.97
N LEU A 80 -0.90 22.74 -6.30
CA LEU A 80 -1.94 23.53 -5.64
C LEU A 80 -3.38 23.27 -6.13
N ASN A 81 -3.60 22.64 -7.28
CA ASN A 81 -4.94 22.40 -7.85
C ASN A 81 -5.30 20.92 -8.11
N CYS A 82 -4.50 19.96 -7.64
CA CYS A 82 -4.93 18.56 -7.55
C CYS A 82 -5.95 18.39 -6.40
N GLY A 83 -7.21 18.70 -6.70
CA GLY A 83 -8.33 18.36 -5.85
C GLY A 83 -8.46 16.84 -5.68
N LYS A 84 -8.39 16.40 -4.42
CA LYS A 84 -9.13 15.25 -3.85
C LYS A 84 -9.12 13.96 -4.66
N GLY A 85 -7.93 13.48 -5.03
CA GLY A 85 -7.73 12.07 -5.38
C GLY A 85 -7.93 11.18 -4.15
N HIS A 86 -9.16 10.72 -3.93
CA HIS A 86 -9.47 9.70 -2.93
C HIS A 86 -9.11 8.31 -3.48
N ILE A 87 -7.90 7.86 -3.15
CA ILE A 87 -7.50 6.54 -2.62
C ILE A 87 -5.95 6.56 -2.57
N GLY A 88 -5.36 6.59 -1.37
CA GLY A 88 -3.90 6.39 -1.14
C GLY A 88 -2.95 7.56 -1.39
N SER A 89 -3.14 8.73 -0.77
CA SER A 89 -2.24 9.87 -0.98
C SER A 89 -0.93 9.81 -0.17
N ASP A 90 0.22 9.73 -0.86
CA ASP A 90 1.51 10.29 -0.42
C ASP A 90 2.35 10.69 -1.66
N PRO A 91 2.74 11.97 -1.85
CA PRO A 91 3.70 12.36 -2.89
C PRO A 91 5.14 11.91 -2.64
N ASN A 92 5.46 11.39 -1.44
CA ASN A 92 6.68 10.62 -1.13
C ASN A 92 6.37 9.12 -0.86
N GLY A 93 5.14 8.69 -1.18
CA GLY A 93 4.75 7.35 -1.62
C GLY A 93 4.45 6.20 -0.65
N PHE A 94 4.57 6.30 0.69
CA PHE A 94 4.50 5.07 1.53
C PHE A 94 3.42 5.04 2.62
N VAL A 95 2.76 6.18 2.96
CA VAL A 95 1.60 6.35 3.89
C VAL A 95 1.84 5.87 5.34
N PRO A 96 1.41 6.59 6.43
CA PRO A 96 0.72 7.89 6.54
C PRO A 96 1.45 8.92 7.45
N PRO A 97 0.95 10.16 7.53
CA PRO A 97 0.60 10.68 8.85
C PRO A 97 -0.88 11.01 8.94
N GLY A 98 -1.48 10.59 10.04
CA GLY A 98 -2.91 10.62 10.27
C GLY A 98 -3.49 12.03 10.30
N GLU A 99 -4.67 12.15 9.69
CA GLU A 99 -5.77 12.86 10.30
C GLU A 99 -7.06 12.11 9.93
N LEU A 100 -7.92 11.94 10.93
CA LEU A 100 -9.18 11.22 10.85
C LEU A 100 -10.02 11.62 9.62
N SER A 101 -10.19 10.69 8.70
CA SER A 101 -11.45 10.53 7.98
C SER A 101 -11.74 9.05 7.81
N LEU A 102 -12.32 8.46 8.85
CA LEU A 102 -12.92 7.13 8.85
C LEU A 102 -13.81 6.94 7.60
N PRO A 103 -13.58 5.94 6.73
CA PRO A 103 -14.69 5.32 6.05
C PRO A 103 -15.41 4.50 7.12
N LEU A 104 -16.63 4.94 7.46
CA LEU A 104 -17.58 4.33 8.39
C LEU A 104 -17.63 2.79 8.29
N VAL A 105 -16.77 2.09 9.04
CA VAL A 105 -17.11 0.81 9.64
C VAL A 105 -17.64 1.17 11.03
N ARG A 106 -18.95 1.34 11.13
CA ARG A 106 -19.62 1.62 12.41
C ARG A 106 -19.26 0.51 13.40
N TYR A 107 -18.42 0.85 14.37
CA TYR A 107 -18.18 0.03 15.54
C TYR A 107 -19.46 -0.11 16.37
N PHE A 108 -19.59 -1.25 17.03
CA PHE A 108 -20.44 -1.43 18.20
C PHE A 108 -20.11 -0.36 19.24
N VAL A 109 -20.96 0.67 19.35
CA VAL A 109 -20.91 1.63 20.44
C VAL A 109 -21.94 1.22 21.48
N VAL A 110 -21.49 0.68 22.60
CA VAL A 110 -22.29 0.62 23.83
C VAL A 110 -22.38 2.06 24.35
N LYS A 111 -23.48 2.75 24.03
CA LYS A 111 -23.75 4.10 24.55
C LYS A 111 -24.04 4.02 26.05
N SER A 112 -23.10 4.48 26.87
CA SER A 112 -23.46 5.05 28.18
C SER A 112 -23.21 6.57 28.13
N ARG A 113 -24.16 7.29 28.71
CA ARG A 113 -24.49 8.69 28.44
C ARG A 113 -23.87 9.58 29.51
N TRP A 114 -22.72 10.23 29.28
CA TRP A 114 -22.23 11.32 30.16
C TRP A 114 -21.40 12.38 29.42
N ASN A 115 -21.38 13.56 30.04
CA ASN A 115 -21.21 14.91 29.50
C ASN A 115 -19.83 15.27 28.90
N SER A 116 -19.89 16.32 28.08
CA SER A 116 -18.82 17.01 27.36
C SER A 116 -17.60 17.39 28.22
N LEU A 117 -16.44 16.81 27.88
CA LEU A 117 -15.05 17.32 28.01
C LEU A 117 -13.99 16.22 27.80
N ALA A 118 -14.41 14.97 27.57
CA ALA A 118 -13.52 13.88 27.17
C ALA A 118 -13.82 13.44 25.73
N TYR A 119 -13.34 14.19 24.74
CA TYR A 119 -13.17 13.67 23.37
C TYR A 119 -11.91 12.77 23.37
N LYS A 120 -11.85 11.77 24.25
CA LYS A 120 -11.02 10.60 24.00
C LYS A 120 -11.80 9.79 22.99
N GLU A 121 -11.38 9.87 21.74
CA GLU A 121 -11.83 8.97 20.67
C GLU A 121 -12.01 7.57 21.26
N ALA A 122 -13.22 7.02 21.13
CA ALA A 122 -13.47 5.63 21.49
C ALA A 122 -12.70 4.76 20.49
N LEU A 123 -11.42 4.53 20.77
CA LEU A 123 -10.53 3.67 20.01
C LEU A 123 -11.16 2.28 19.92
N GLY A 124 -11.19 1.73 18.71
CA GLY A 124 -11.70 0.38 18.44
C GLY A 124 -10.85 -0.70 19.12
N ILE A 125 -11.34 -1.95 19.11
CA ILE A 125 -10.61 -3.07 19.69
C ILE A 125 -9.26 -3.25 18.97
N GLY A 126 -8.17 -3.23 19.75
CA GLY A 126 -6.80 -3.35 19.23
C GLY A 126 -6.25 -2.08 18.60
N GLU A 127 -6.90 -0.92 18.80
CA GLU A 127 -6.37 0.38 18.39
C GLU A 127 -5.57 1.07 19.52
N PRO A 128 -4.63 1.99 19.19
CA PRO A 128 -4.18 2.31 17.84
C PRO A 128 -3.30 1.19 17.25
N PRO A 129 -3.06 1.17 15.93
CA PRO A 129 -2.16 0.19 15.33
C PRO A 129 -0.73 0.40 15.83
N ARG A 130 0.04 -0.69 15.93
CA ARG A 130 1.42 -0.69 16.39
C ARG A 130 2.32 -1.45 15.43
N TRP A 131 3.59 -1.04 15.37
CA TRP A 131 4.62 -1.82 14.68
C TRP A 131 4.65 -3.23 15.25
N THR A 132 4.46 -4.20 14.36
CA THR A 132 4.35 -5.62 14.68
C THR A 132 5.23 -6.39 13.72
N LEU A 133 6.09 -7.22 14.28
CA LEU A 133 6.87 -8.21 13.53
C LEU A 133 6.14 -9.57 13.61
N PHE A 134 6.05 -10.27 12.49
CA PHE A 134 5.58 -11.64 12.44
C PHE A 134 6.76 -12.56 12.10
N ASP A 135 7.36 -13.14 13.13
CA ASP A 135 8.48 -14.08 13.00
C ASP A 135 8.08 -15.49 13.48
N SER A 136 9.05 -16.40 13.51
CA SER A 136 8.86 -17.77 13.99
C SER A 136 8.55 -17.89 15.48
N THR A 137 8.68 -16.80 16.26
CA THR A 137 8.30 -16.79 17.68
C THR A 137 6.79 -16.66 17.89
N SER A 138 6.05 -16.28 16.83
CA SER A 138 4.60 -16.19 16.88
C SER A 138 3.98 -17.56 17.20
N PRO A 139 3.02 -17.64 18.15
CA PRO A 139 2.31 -18.89 18.45
C PRO A 139 1.46 -19.38 17.25
N TYR A 140 1.28 -18.53 16.24
CA TYR A 140 0.53 -18.81 15.02
C TYR A 140 1.43 -19.15 13.83
N TYR A 141 2.76 -19.12 14.00
CA TYR A 141 3.70 -19.48 12.95
C TYR A 141 3.54 -20.95 12.54
N ILE A 142 3.50 -21.21 11.24
CA ILE A 142 3.45 -22.57 10.68
C ILE A 142 4.88 -22.92 10.27
N GLU A 143 5.46 -23.93 10.91
CA GLU A 143 6.82 -24.40 10.63
C GLU A 143 6.94 -24.84 9.16
N GLU A 144 8.06 -24.53 8.52
CA GLU A 144 8.29 -24.85 7.10
C GLU A 144 8.21 -26.36 6.83
N ASP A 145 8.57 -27.17 7.83
CA ASP A 145 8.56 -28.63 7.72
C ASP A 145 7.21 -29.29 8.03
N THR A 146 6.18 -28.50 8.34
CA THR A 146 4.86 -28.96 8.80
C THR A 146 4.23 -29.99 7.85
N PHE A 147 4.45 -29.84 6.54
CA PHE A 147 3.75 -30.62 5.52
C PHE A 147 4.51 -31.88 5.08
N TYR A 148 5.77 -32.08 5.50
CA TYR A 148 6.53 -33.29 5.18
C TYR A 148 6.11 -34.52 6.01
N ASP A 149 5.36 -34.30 7.09
CA ASP A 149 4.89 -35.33 7.99
C ASP A 149 3.43 -35.08 8.38
N LEU A 150 2.59 -36.09 8.18
CA LEU A 150 1.16 -36.00 8.47
C LEU A 150 0.87 -35.70 9.96
N ASN A 151 1.66 -36.26 10.89
CA ASN A 151 1.48 -35.99 12.32
C ASN A 151 1.82 -34.52 12.62
N LYS A 152 2.87 -33.95 12.01
CA LYS A 152 3.16 -32.52 12.14
C LYS A 152 2.02 -31.66 11.60
N THR A 153 1.47 -32.01 10.44
CA THR A 153 0.27 -31.34 9.88
C THR A 153 -0.89 -31.38 10.87
N LYS A 154 -1.21 -32.56 11.42
CA LYS A 154 -2.30 -32.73 12.40
C LYS A 154 -2.05 -31.95 13.69
N MET A 155 -0.80 -31.91 14.17
CA MET A 155 -0.42 -31.13 15.35
C MET A 155 -0.57 -29.63 15.13
N MET A 156 -0.11 -29.13 13.97
CA MET A 156 -0.32 -27.73 13.56
C MET A 156 -1.82 -27.40 13.51
N ALA A 157 -2.61 -28.23 12.83
CA ALA A 157 -4.05 -28.01 12.70
C ALA A 157 -4.73 -28.01 14.07
N LYS A 158 -4.41 -28.98 14.94
CA LYS A 158 -4.95 -29.05 16.31
C LYS A 158 -4.56 -27.82 17.14
N ARG A 159 -3.30 -27.40 17.11
CA ARG A 159 -2.79 -26.22 17.83
C ARG A 159 -3.53 -24.97 17.38
N LEU A 160 -3.61 -24.70 16.08
CA LEU A 160 -4.21 -23.48 15.56
C LEU A 160 -5.74 -23.48 15.66
N LYS A 161 -6.41 -24.63 15.49
CA LYS A 161 -7.86 -24.76 15.69
C LYS A 161 -8.30 -24.44 17.12
N SER A 162 -7.39 -24.44 18.11
CA SER A 162 -7.68 -23.93 19.45
C SER A 162 -8.16 -22.46 19.45
N LEU A 163 -7.87 -21.69 18.40
CA LEU A 163 -8.41 -20.34 18.18
C LEU A 163 -9.93 -20.32 18.07
N HIS A 164 -10.56 -21.42 17.61
CA HIS A 164 -12.02 -21.52 17.53
C HIS A 164 -12.70 -21.32 18.88
N ASN A 165 -11.99 -21.62 19.97
CA ASN A 165 -12.48 -21.44 21.32
C ASN A 165 -12.91 -19.99 21.64
N SER A 166 -12.34 -18.98 20.96
CA SER A 166 -12.68 -17.56 21.17
C SER A 166 -13.37 -16.93 19.94
N SER A 167 -13.80 -17.75 18.99
CA SER A 167 -14.29 -17.28 17.68
C SER A 167 -15.64 -16.58 17.74
N ASN A 168 -16.41 -16.83 18.79
CA ASN A 168 -17.78 -16.39 18.95
C ASN A 168 -17.93 -15.51 20.20
N VAL A 169 -18.79 -14.50 20.10
CA VAL A 169 -19.17 -13.64 21.22
C VAL A 169 -20.68 -13.60 21.37
N LEU A 170 -21.14 -13.44 22.60
CA LEU A 170 -22.55 -13.24 22.93
C LEU A 170 -23.03 -11.87 22.44
N VAL A 171 -24.23 -11.86 21.87
CA VAL A 171 -24.90 -10.64 21.39
C VAL A 171 -25.39 -9.80 22.57
N ASN A 172 -25.93 -10.44 23.61
CA ASN A 172 -26.48 -9.78 24.81
C ASN A 172 -27.46 -8.65 24.47
N GLY A 173 -28.32 -8.86 23.48
CA GLY A 173 -29.30 -7.86 23.01
C GLY A 173 -28.70 -6.72 22.17
N ASN A 174 -27.37 -6.68 21.98
CA ASN A 174 -26.70 -5.68 21.15
C ASN A 174 -26.48 -6.24 19.74
N PHE A 175 -27.27 -5.77 18.78
CA PHE A 175 -27.17 -6.22 17.38
C PHE A 175 -26.39 -5.23 16.52
N ALA A 176 -25.52 -5.76 15.66
CA ALA A 176 -24.77 -4.97 14.68
C ALA A 176 -25.72 -4.38 13.63
N ASP A 177 -25.29 -3.33 12.95
CA ASP A 177 -25.98 -2.84 11.75
C ASP A 177 -25.46 -3.59 10.51
N TRP A 178 -26.37 -3.98 9.62
CA TRP A 178 -26.08 -4.58 8.32
C TRP A 178 -26.65 -3.69 7.22
N LYS A 179 -25.79 -3.25 6.30
CA LYS A 179 -26.20 -2.56 5.08
C LYS A 179 -26.56 -3.57 4.00
N LYS A 180 -27.82 -3.59 3.59
CA LYS A 180 -28.34 -4.47 2.54
C LYS A 180 -27.89 -4.00 1.15
N PRO A 181 -27.95 -4.87 0.13
CA PRO A 181 -27.62 -4.50 -1.25
C PRO A 181 -28.47 -3.35 -1.81
N ASP A 182 -29.71 -3.20 -1.33
CA ASP A 182 -30.60 -2.08 -1.69
C ASP A 182 -30.24 -0.74 -1.02
N GLY A 183 -29.18 -0.71 -0.21
CA GLY A 183 -28.71 0.46 0.51
C GLY A 183 -29.37 0.70 1.88
N THR A 184 -30.42 -0.03 2.22
CA THR A 184 -31.09 0.08 3.52
C THR A 184 -30.25 -0.53 4.66
N VAL A 185 -30.48 -0.07 5.88
CA VAL A 185 -29.79 -0.60 7.08
C VAL A 185 -30.80 -1.41 7.90
N ALA A 186 -30.43 -2.64 8.25
CA ALA A 186 -31.16 -3.50 9.17
C ALA A 186 -30.25 -3.98 10.30
N LYS A 187 -30.81 -4.66 11.30
CA LYS A 187 -30.00 -5.36 12.30
C LYS A 187 -29.42 -6.63 11.70
N LEU A 188 -28.13 -6.86 11.94
CA LEU A 188 -27.44 -8.07 11.54
C LEU A 188 -28.03 -9.24 12.33
N PRO A 189 -28.57 -10.29 11.68
CA PRO A 189 -29.10 -11.44 12.38
C PRO A 189 -28.01 -12.17 13.18
N ALA A 190 -28.34 -12.54 14.41
CA ALA A 190 -27.46 -13.35 15.25
C ALA A 190 -27.52 -14.83 14.84
N TYR A 191 -26.40 -15.54 15.05
CA TYR A 191 -26.40 -16.99 15.11
C TYR A 191 -26.98 -17.46 16.44
N TYR A 192 -27.42 -18.72 16.50
CA TYR A 192 -27.88 -19.35 17.72
C TYR A 192 -26.98 -20.53 18.02
N SER A 193 -26.49 -20.61 19.25
CA SER A 193 -25.85 -21.84 19.68
C SER A 193 -26.86 -22.98 19.72
N THR A 194 -26.45 -24.15 19.25
CA THR A 194 -27.26 -25.38 19.28
C THR A 194 -27.46 -25.95 20.68
N VAL A 195 -26.65 -25.51 21.67
CA VAL A 195 -26.70 -26.04 23.05
C VAL A 195 -27.51 -25.14 23.96
N SER A 196 -27.09 -23.89 24.16
CA SER A 196 -27.76 -22.96 25.09
C SER A 196 -28.81 -22.07 24.41
N TYR A 197 -28.97 -22.14 23.08
CA TYR A 197 -29.82 -21.26 22.28
C TYR A 197 -29.53 -19.76 22.47
N ARG A 198 -28.35 -19.42 22.99
CA ARG A 198 -27.90 -18.04 23.13
C ARG A 198 -27.52 -17.46 21.77
N GLN A 199 -27.80 -16.18 21.61
CA GLN A 199 -27.48 -15.41 20.41
C GLN A 199 -25.99 -15.06 20.37
N THR A 200 -25.34 -15.36 19.26
CA THR A 200 -23.90 -15.13 19.07
C THR A 200 -23.57 -14.45 17.75
N TYR A 201 -22.40 -13.84 17.70
CA TYR A 201 -21.72 -13.46 16.47
C TYR A 201 -20.36 -14.13 16.39
N ILE A 202 -19.96 -14.51 15.18
CA ILE A 202 -18.60 -14.93 14.87
C ILE A 202 -17.79 -13.68 14.53
N ILE A 203 -16.59 -13.56 15.10
CA ILE A 203 -15.68 -12.46 14.78
C ILE A 203 -14.94 -12.79 13.49
N ARG A 204 -14.95 -11.82 12.56
CA ARG A 204 -14.44 -11.99 11.19
C ARG A 204 -12.98 -12.44 11.11
N SER A 205 -12.10 -11.92 11.96
CA SER A 205 -10.68 -12.29 11.96
C SER A 205 -10.43 -13.72 12.45
N PHE A 206 -11.18 -14.20 13.45
CA PHE A 206 -11.13 -15.61 13.84
C PHE A 206 -11.64 -16.53 12.73
N HIS A 207 -12.65 -16.09 11.96
CA HIS A 207 -13.11 -16.82 10.77
C HIS A 207 -12.06 -16.84 9.65
N GLN A 208 -11.34 -15.74 9.42
CA GLN A 208 -10.22 -15.71 8.46
C GLN A 208 -9.10 -16.67 8.87
N MET A 209 -8.75 -16.71 10.16
CA MET A 209 -7.80 -17.68 10.70
C MET A 209 -8.31 -19.12 10.53
N HIS A 210 -9.58 -19.40 10.83
CA HIS A 210 -10.18 -20.71 10.56
C HIS A 210 -9.98 -21.14 9.09
N CYS A 211 -10.27 -20.23 8.15
CA CYS A 211 -10.12 -20.49 6.73
C CYS A 211 -8.66 -20.82 6.35
N LEU A 212 -7.69 -20.07 6.87
CA LEU A 212 -6.26 -20.33 6.66
C LEU A 212 -5.88 -21.73 7.17
N ILE A 213 -6.34 -22.08 8.38
CA ILE A 213 -6.04 -23.36 9.02
C ILE A 213 -6.65 -24.52 8.22
N SER A 214 -7.90 -24.40 7.78
CA SER A 214 -8.57 -25.43 6.98
C SER A 214 -7.87 -25.66 5.63
N ILE A 215 -7.37 -24.61 4.99
CA ILE A 215 -6.58 -24.71 3.75
C ILE A 215 -5.22 -25.37 4.01
N ALA A 216 -4.52 -24.99 5.09
CA ALA A 216 -3.24 -25.57 5.45
C ALA A 216 -3.37 -27.07 5.78
N GLU A 217 -4.41 -27.46 6.53
CA GLU A 217 -4.70 -28.86 6.83
C GLU A 217 -5.06 -29.65 5.57
N GLU A 218 -5.85 -29.06 4.64
CA GLU A 218 -6.12 -29.68 3.34
C GLU A 218 -4.85 -29.94 2.56
N TYR A 219 -3.98 -28.92 2.44
CA TYR A 219 -2.72 -29.07 1.74
C TYR A 219 -1.85 -30.16 2.36
N GLY A 220 -1.68 -30.17 3.68
CA GLY A 220 -0.88 -31.17 4.38
C GLY A 220 -1.41 -32.60 4.22
N HIS A 221 -2.73 -32.79 4.24
CA HIS A 221 -3.34 -34.08 3.93
C HIS A 221 -3.01 -34.54 2.50
N ARG A 222 -3.16 -33.66 1.51
CA ARG A 222 -2.84 -33.98 0.10
C ARG A 222 -1.36 -34.26 -0.12
N ALA A 223 -0.47 -33.47 0.49
CA ALA A 223 0.98 -33.65 0.40
C ALA A 223 1.43 -35.02 0.94
N ASN A 224 0.70 -35.58 1.91
CA ASN A 224 0.96 -36.88 2.50
C ASN A 224 0.11 -38.02 1.90
N ASN A 225 -0.52 -37.82 0.73
CA ASN A 225 -1.39 -38.80 0.07
C ASN A 225 -2.56 -39.29 0.93
N VAL A 226 -3.07 -38.45 1.84
CA VAL A 226 -4.25 -38.74 2.66
C VAL A 226 -5.46 -38.01 2.10
N SER A 227 -6.65 -38.61 2.25
CA SER A 227 -7.89 -37.93 1.90
C SER A 227 -8.05 -36.65 2.71
N SER A 228 -8.63 -35.65 2.05
CA SER A 228 -9.02 -34.40 2.67
C SER A 228 -9.83 -34.60 3.94
N GLN A 229 -9.59 -33.77 4.95
CA GLN A 229 -10.48 -33.63 6.11
C GLN A 229 -11.72 -32.78 5.82
N TRP A 230 -11.80 -32.15 4.65
CA TRP A 230 -12.78 -31.12 4.33
C TRP A 230 -13.53 -31.43 3.04
N ALA A 231 -14.83 -31.19 3.03
CA ALA A 231 -15.57 -31.19 1.79
C ALA A 231 -15.01 -30.13 0.81
N PRO A 232 -14.88 -30.42 -0.51
CA PRO A 232 -14.32 -29.47 -1.48
C PRO A 232 -15.02 -28.10 -1.49
N LYS A 233 -16.35 -28.08 -1.28
CA LYS A 233 -17.14 -26.85 -1.17
C LYS A 233 -16.70 -25.97 0.01
N HIS A 234 -16.24 -26.58 1.11
CA HIS A 234 -15.74 -25.84 2.26
C HIS A 234 -14.44 -25.11 1.93
N ILE A 235 -13.49 -25.78 1.27
CA ILE A 235 -12.22 -25.15 0.84
C ILE A 235 -12.48 -23.98 -0.13
N ALA A 236 -13.40 -24.15 -1.09
CA ALA A 236 -13.79 -23.07 -1.99
C ALA A 236 -14.42 -21.87 -1.25
N HIS A 237 -15.18 -22.11 -0.18
CA HIS A 237 -15.70 -21.06 0.68
C HIS A 237 -14.58 -20.33 1.44
N CYS A 238 -13.63 -21.07 2.02
CA CYS A 238 -12.49 -20.51 2.73
C CYS A 238 -11.63 -19.61 1.84
N LEU A 239 -11.32 -20.06 0.62
CA LEU A 239 -10.57 -19.26 -0.36
C LEU A 239 -11.30 -17.95 -0.71
N ASN A 240 -12.63 -18.01 -0.90
CA ASN A 240 -13.41 -16.80 -1.15
C ASN A 240 -13.45 -15.86 0.05
N ALA A 241 -13.60 -16.37 1.27
CA ALA A 241 -13.62 -15.55 2.47
C ALA A 241 -12.29 -14.81 2.71
N ILE A 242 -11.15 -15.46 2.44
CA ILE A 242 -9.83 -14.83 2.51
C ILE A 242 -9.66 -13.80 1.38
N ARG A 243 -10.05 -14.13 0.14
CA ARG A 243 -10.05 -13.18 -0.99
C ARG A 243 -10.85 -11.92 -0.67
N GLU A 244 -12.07 -12.09 -0.17
CA GLU A 244 -12.94 -10.98 0.24
C GLU A 244 -12.32 -10.14 1.35
N ALA A 245 -11.63 -10.77 2.30
CA ALA A 245 -10.91 -10.06 3.36
C ALA A 245 -9.79 -9.17 2.80
N ILE A 246 -8.93 -9.74 1.94
CA ILE A 246 -7.81 -9.02 1.32
C ILE A 246 -8.32 -7.83 0.50
N MET A 247 -9.32 -8.06 -0.36
CA MET A 247 -9.90 -7.00 -1.19
C MET A 247 -10.64 -5.94 -0.35
N CYS A 248 -11.26 -6.33 0.76
CA CYS A 248 -11.95 -5.40 1.65
C CYS A 248 -10.99 -4.52 2.47
N LEU A 249 -9.83 -5.07 2.86
CA LEU A 249 -8.82 -4.32 3.60
C LEU A 249 -7.97 -3.45 2.66
N ALA A 250 -7.71 -3.92 1.44
CA ALA A 250 -6.94 -3.22 0.41
C ALA A 250 -5.64 -2.61 0.95
N ASP A 251 -4.89 -3.41 1.70
CA ASP A 251 -3.64 -2.98 2.34
C ASP A 251 -2.60 -2.61 1.28
N ALA A 252 -2.18 -1.35 1.29
CA ALA A 252 -1.23 -0.79 0.34
C ALA A 252 0.21 -0.75 0.89
N THR A 253 0.47 -1.38 2.04
CA THR A 253 1.79 -1.38 2.67
C THR A 253 2.82 -2.08 1.77
N PRO A 254 3.92 -1.42 1.37
CA PRO A 254 4.89 -2.04 0.48
C PRO A 254 5.69 -3.15 1.14
N MET A 255 6.10 -4.15 0.35
CA MET A 255 6.79 -5.35 0.81
C MET A 255 8.15 -5.48 0.11
N THR A 256 9.20 -5.88 0.84
CA THR A 256 10.56 -6.00 0.28
C THR A 256 11.39 -7.10 0.96
N TYR A 257 12.61 -7.33 0.46
CA TYR A 257 13.63 -8.13 1.15
C TYR A 257 14.48 -7.22 2.06
N VAL A 258 14.22 -7.24 3.36
CA VAL A 258 14.93 -6.38 4.33
C VAL A 258 16.42 -6.73 4.40
N ASN A 259 16.76 -8.00 4.26
CA ASN A 259 18.13 -8.51 4.40
C ASN A 259 18.92 -8.59 3.08
N GLY A 260 18.42 -7.95 2.02
CA GLY A 260 19.02 -7.96 0.68
C GLY A 260 18.26 -8.81 -0.32
N PHE A 261 18.37 -8.48 -1.61
CA PHE A 261 17.58 -9.12 -2.67
C PHE A 261 17.75 -10.65 -2.67
N ALA A 262 16.63 -11.36 -2.61
CA ALA A 262 16.54 -12.82 -2.55
C ALA A 262 17.22 -13.47 -1.32
N VAL A 263 17.45 -12.71 -0.24
CA VAL A 263 17.84 -13.24 1.06
C VAL A 263 16.59 -13.42 1.91
N GLY A 264 16.17 -14.67 2.13
CA GLY A 264 14.91 -15.01 2.78
C GLY A 264 13.70 -14.82 1.85
N HIS A 265 12.51 -14.76 2.45
CA HIS A 265 11.27 -14.43 1.76
C HIS A 265 11.01 -12.92 1.80
N VAL A 266 10.20 -12.44 0.85
CA VAL A 266 9.67 -11.08 0.89
C VAL A 266 8.93 -10.91 2.23
N THR A 267 9.20 -9.81 2.93
CA THR A 267 8.69 -9.45 4.28
C THR A 267 9.35 -10.11 5.49
N ASP A 268 10.31 -11.01 5.31
CA ASP A 268 11.09 -11.50 6.44
C ASP A 268 11.76 -10.30 7.15
N ASP A 269 11.64 -10.28 8.48
CA ASP A 269 12.08 -9.17 9.37
C ASP A 269 11.41 -7.81 9.13
N GLN A 270 10.42 -7.73 8.23
CA GLN A 270 9.67 -6.50 7.97
C GLN A 270 8.53 -6.33 8.98
N GLN A 271 8.47 -5.15 9.60
CA GLN A 271 7.38 -4.78 10.50
C GLN A 271 6.23 -4.09 9.77
N PHE A 272 5.02 -4.30 10.27
CA PHE A 272 3.80 -3.69 9.75
C PHE A 272 3.03 -2.96 10.85
N MET A 273 2.27 -1.92 10.49
CA MET A 273 1.38 -1.22 11.42
C MET A 273 0.07 -2.00 11.58
N CYS A 274 -0.04 -2.78 12.65
CA CYS A 274 -1.16 -3.71 12.85
C CYS A 274 -1.98 -3.35 14.10
N ARG A 275 -3.29 -3.63 14.05
CA ARG A 275 -4.10 -3.68 15.28
C ARG A 275 -3.60 -4.78 16.20
N ASP A 276 -3.76 -4.57 17.50
CA ASP A 276 -3.34 -5.55 18.50
C ASP A 276 -4.24 -6.79 18.50
N TRP A 277 -3.74 -7.87 17.91
CA TRP A 277 -4.39 -9.19 17.90
C TRP A 277 -4.64 -9.73 19.30
N SER A 278 -3.70 -9.54 20.23
CA SER A 278 -3.82 -10.01 21.61
C SER A 278 -4.94 -9.28 22.35
N ALA A 279 -5.14 -7.98 22.06
CA ALA A 279 -6.27 -7.22 22.59
C ALA A 279 -7.62 -7.76 22.09
N LEU A 280 -7.72 -8.13 20.80
CA LEU A 280 -8.93 -8.75 20.26
C LEU A 280 -9.22 -10.11 20.89
N ARG A 281 -8.19 -10.95 21.03
CA ARG A 281 -8.26 -12.24 21.74
C ARG A 281 -8.75 -12.07 23.17
N LYS A 282 -8.14 -11.17 23.93
CA LYS A 282 -8.52 -10.87 25.31
C LYS A 282 -9.95 -10.35 25.41
N TRP A 283 -10.36 -9.45 24.50
CA TRP A 283 -11.71 -8.91 24.46
C TRP A 283 -12.78 -9.97 24.17
N ALA A 284 -12.51 -10.90 23.25
CA ALA A 284 -13.43 -11.99 22.90
C ALA A 284 -13.52 -13.05 24.00
N ASN A 285 -12.44 -13.26 24.76
CA ASN A 285 -12.38 -14.20 25.88
C ASN A 285 -12.90 -13.62 27.21
N ASP A 286 -13.35 -12.37 27.23
CA ASP A 286 -13.97 -11.75 28.42
C ASP A 286 -15.26 -12.51 28.79
N PRO A 287 -15.43 -13.01 30.03
CA PRO A 287 -16.58 -13.82 30.42
C PRO A 287 -17.95 -13.18 30.12
N VAL A 288 -18.07 -11.84 30.09
CA VAL A 288 -19.33 -11.17 29.77
C VAL A 288 -19.74 -11.34 28.29
N ARG A 289 -18.78 -11.60 27.41
CA ARG A 289 -18.95 -11.80 25.96
C ARG A 289 -18.66 -13.24 25.53
N GLY A 290 -17.94 -13.99 26.35
CA GLY A 290 -17.35 -15.25 25.99
C GLY A 290 -18.37 -16.38 25.90
N ILE A 291 -18.38 -17.04 24.76
CA ILE A 291 -18.94 -18.37 24.57
C ILE A 291 -17.85 -19.21 23.90
N ARG A 292 -17.44 -20.29 24.56
CA ARG A 292 -16.37 -21.14 24.02
C ARG A 292 -16.97 -22.33 23.31
N TYR A 293 -16.39 -22.62 22.15
CA TYR A 293 -16.73 -23.80 21.37
C TYR A 293 -15.56 -24.76 21.34
N LYS A 294 -15.82 -26.05 21.57
CA LYS A 294 -14.89 -27.12 21.22
C LYS A 294 -15.36 -27.81 19.96
N ASN A 295 -14.44 -28.16 19.09
CA ASN A 295 -14.71 -29.04 17.97
C ASN A 295 -14.72 -30.49 18.46
N ILE A 296 -15.82 -31.21 18.20
CA ILE A 296 -16.04 -32.62 18.53
C ILE A 296 -16.20 -33.48 17.26
N ALA A 297 -15.92 -32.94 16.08
CA ALA A 297 -15.95 -33.72 14.85
C ALA A 297 -14.94 -34.88 14.96
N PRO A 298 -15.34 -36.12 14.62
CA PRO A 298 -14.41 -37.22 14.56
C PRO A 298 -13.38 -36.98 13.47
N GLU A 299 -12.21 -37.59 13.60
CA GLU A 299 -11.19 -37.54 12.56
C GLU A 299 -11.76 -38.09 11.23
N GLY A 300 -11.57 -37.34 10.14
CA GLY A 300 -12.10 -37.69 8.82
C GLY A 300 -13.56 -37.31 8.57
N ALA A 301 -14.20 -36.55 9.47
CA ALA A 301 -15.63 -36.20 9.35
C ALA A 301 -15.98 -35.44 8.05
N GLY A 302 -15.06 -34.67 7.47
CA GLY A 302 -15.36 -33.81 6.31
C GLY A 302 -15.91 -32.42 6.69
N TYR A 303 -16.14 -32.15 7.97
CA TYR A 303 -16.79 -30.96 8.51
C TYR A 303 -16.38 -30.67 9.96
N ASP A 304 -16.59 -29.43 10.39
CA ASP A 304 -16.47 -29.03 11.79
C ASP A 304 -17.77 -29.26 12.55
N ASN A 305 -17.68 -29.80 13.77
CA ASN A 305 -18.81 -29.95 14.67
C ASN A 305 -18.49 -29.27 15.99
N ASN A 306 -18.93 -28.02 16.14
CA ASN A 306 -18.61 -27.21 17.29
C ASN A 306 -19.74 -27.27 18.32
N THR A 307 -19.39 -27.50 19.59
CA THR A 307 -20.32 -27.49 20.72
C THR A 307 -19.81 -26.57 21.82
N GLU A 308 -20.72 -25.98 22.59
CA GLU A 308 -20.35 -25.10 23.70
C GLU A 308 -19.60 -25.85 24.81
N ILE A 309 -18.62 -25.17 25.42
CA ILE A 309 -18.00 -25.57 26.67
C ILE A 309 -18.77 -24.89 27.80
N LEU A 310 -19.50 -25.67 28.59
CA LEU A 310 -20.30 -25.21 29.73
C LEU A 310 -19.87 -25.93 31.03
N PRO A 311 -19.67 -25.20 32.15
CA PRO A 311 -19.71 -23.73 32.28
C PRO A 311 -18.55 -23.05 31.51
N PHE A 312 -18.62 -21.73 31.32
CA PHE A 312 -17.52 -20.98 30.71
C PHE A 312 -16.25 -21.15 31.57
N PRO A 313 -15.17 -21.73 31.04
CA PRO A 313 -13.99 -22.01 31.86
C PRO A 313 -13.28 -20.71 32.27
N GLU A 314 -12.78 -20.66 33.49
CA GLU A 314 -11.88 -19.60 33.92
C GLU A 314 -10.56 -19.72 33.17
N LEU A 315 -10.06 -18.58 32.66
CA LEU A 315 -8.81 -18.53 31.91
C LEU A 315 -7.77 -17.69 32.62
N SER A 316 -6.53 -18.17 32.58
CA SER A 316 -5.35 -17.38 32.90
C SER A 316 -5.19 -16.22 31.92
N GLU A 317 -4.41 -15.20 32.29
CA GLU A 317 -4.14 -14.07 31.42
C GLU A 317 -3.44 -14.48 30.11
N LEU A 318 -2.58 -15.49 30.15
CA LEU A 318 -1.90 -16.02 28.96
C LEU A 318 -2.86 -16.75 28.02
N GLU A 319 -3.78 -17.57 28.54
CA GLU A 319 -4.79 -18.24 27.72
C GLU A 319 -5.73 -17.24 27.03
N LYS A 320 -6.10 -16.16 27.74
CA LYS A 320 -6.95 -15.10 27.19
C LYS A 320 -6.34 -14.43 25.96
N VAL A 321 -5.01 -14.29 25.92
CA VAL A 321 -4.30 -13.72 24.76
C VAL A 321 -3.83 -14.79 23.77
N GLY A 322 -3.96 -16.08 24.09
CA GLY A 322 -3.58 -17.20 23.23
C GLY A 322 -2.10 -17.58 23.27
N LEU A 323 -1.46 -17.41 24.43
CA LEU A 323 -0.05 -17.72 24.68
C LEU A 323 0.15 -18.95 25.59
N ALA A 324 -0.90 -19.72 25.88
CA ALA A 324 -0.86 -20.89 26.76
C ALA A 324 -1.63 -22.07 26.16
#